data_AF-A0A345UY07-F1
#
_entry.id   AF-A0A345UY07-F1
#
_cell.length_a   1.000
_cell.length_b   1.000
_cell.length_c   1.000
_cell.angle_alpha   90.00
_cell.angle_beta   90.00
_cell.angle_gamma   90.00
#
_symmetry.space_group_name_H-M   'P 1'
#
loop_
_entity.id
_entity.type
_entity.pdbx_description
1 polymer ?
#
loop_
_entity_poly.entity_id
_entity_poly.type
_entity_poly.pdbx_seq_one_letter_code
_entity_poly.pdbx_strand_id
1 'polypeptide(L)'
;MNPLPWDKHWYAWRLDREVYGRTWDSGMGSKMRGGRWNIPGRRVVYASVDPSSAILEVAANRSFDALDREPYVLTCFEVINNAKVKIVQPEEVPNPYWLSPARPSPNQRLFADALLAEHPFVLIPSAATRHSWNLLVSCELAEGQFKMVSQERFGLDTRLIREMTLV
;
A
#
# COMPACT_ATOMS: atom_id res chain seq x y z
N MET A 1 1.06 -7.11 -10.04
CA MET A 1 1.43 -8.21 -10.93
C MET A 1 0.16 -8.99 -11.24
N ASN A 2 -0.14 -9.29 -12.52
CA ASN A 2 -1.21 -10.28 -12.78
C ASN A 2 -0.79 -11.58 -12.06
N PRO A 3 -1.69 -12.24 -11.31
CA PRO A 3 -1.39 -13.58 -10.82
C PRO A 3 -1.00 -14.45 -12.01
N LEU A 4 0.04 -15.28 -11.84
CA LEU A 4 0.42 -16.26 -12.84
C LEU A 4 -0.81 -17.13 -13.17
N PRO A 5 -0.94 -17.66 -14.40
CA PRO A 5 -2.15 -18.36 -14.86
C PRO A 5 -2.65 -19.52 -13.97
N TRP A 6 -1.83 -19.99 -13.03
CA TRP A 6 -2.12 -21.07 -12.09
C TRP A 6 -2.30 -20.63 -10.64
N ASP A 7 -2.04 -19.36 -10.30
CA ASP A 7 -2.20 -18.87 -8.94
C ASP A 7 -3.60 -18.28 -8.75
N LYS A 8 -4.43 -18.99 -7.98
CA LYS A 8 -5.81 -18.56 -7.67
C LYS A 8 -5.85 -17.56 -6.52
N HIS A 9 -4.71 -17.31 -5.87
CA HIS A 9 -4.63 -16.49 -4.67
C HIS A 9 -4.25 -15.06 -5.02
N TRP A 10 -4.87 -14.12 -4.30
CA TRP A 10 -4.57 -12.70 -4.41
C TRP A 10 -3.73 -12.29 -3.21
N TYR A 11 -2.43 -12.10 -3.43
CA TYR A 11 -1.52 -11.63 -2.41
C TYR A 11 -1.32 -10.13 -2.48
N ALA A 12 -1.08 -9.54 -1.32
CA ALA A 12 -0.68 -8.16 -1.18
C ALA A 12 0.40 -8.03 -0.11
N TRP A 13 1.26 -7.05 -0.31
CA TRP A 13 2.45 -6.82 0.49
C TRP A 13 2.42 -5.41 1.06
N ARG A 14 2.90 -5.28 2.29
CA ARG A 14 3.11 -3.98 2.91
C ARG A 14 4.36 -3.98 3.75
N LEU A 15 4.96 -2.81 3.89
CA LEU A 15 6.17 -2.60 4.66
C LEU A 15 5.85 -1.59 5.78
N ASP A 16 6.11 -1.99 7.02
CA ASP A 16 5.85 -1.17 8.20
C ASP A 16 7.06 -1.14 9.10
N ARG A 17 7.17 -0.08 9.91
CA ARG A 17 8.12 -0.10 11.04
C ARG A 17 7.75 -1.27 11.94
N GLU A 18 8.75 -1.99 12.43
CA GLU A 18 8.58 -3.22 13.23
C GLU A 18 7.65 -3.02 14.43
N VAL A 19 7.67 -1.83 15.05
CA VAL A 19 6.78 -1.45 16.15
C VAL A 19 5.28 -1.56 15.82
N TYR A 20 4.91 -1.53 14.55
CA TYR A 20 3.53 -1.69 14.06
C TYR A 20 3.25 -3.09 13.51
N GLY A 21 4.20 -4.02 13.53
CA GLY A 21 4.05 -5.36 12.94
C GLY A 21 2.87 -6.14 13.53
N ARG A 22 2.63 -6.02 14.84
CA ARG A 22 1.49 -6.66 15.53
C ARG A 22 0.13 -6.02 15.23
N THR A 23 0.12 -4.80 14.72
CA THR A 23 -1.10 -4.01 14.44
C THR A 23 -1.18 -3.61 12.98
N TRP A 24 -0.51 -4.37 12.11
CA TRP A 24 -0.43 -4.12 10.67
C TRP A 24 -1.82 -3.86 10.10
N ASP A 25 -2.78 -4.77 10.31
CA ASP A 25 -4.15 -4.74 9.80
C ASP A 25 -5.07 -3.69 10.43
N SER A 26 -4.60 -2.94 11.43
CA SER A 26 -5.46 -2.03 12.21
C SER A 26 -5.96 -0.82 11.42
N GLY A 27 -5.20 -0.33 10.44
CA GLY A 27 -5.51 0.91 9.69
C GLY A 27 -5.49 2.18 10.54
N MET A 28 -4.87 2.17 11.73
CA MET A 28 -4.92 3.32 12.65
C MET A 28 -4.13 4.54 12.18
N GLY A 29 -3.00 4.33 11.50
CA GLY A 29 -2.20 5.44 10.95
C GLY A 29 -2.96 6.30 9.94
N SER A 30 -3.64 5.65 9.00
CA SER A 30 -4.47 6.31 7.99
C SER A 30 -5.75 6.91 8.57
N LYS A 31 -6.30 6.33 9.65
CA LYS A 31 -7.42 6.95 10.38
C LYS A 31 -7.03 8.29 10.97
N MET A 32 -5.86 8.37 11.61
CA MET A 32 -5.42 9.58 12.31
C MET A 32 -4.99 10.70 11.36
N ARG A 33 -4.29 10.35 10.27
CA ARG A 33 -3.63 11.35 9.39
C ARG A 33 -4.23 11.43 7.98
N GLY A 34 -5.12 10.52 7.63
CA GLY A 34 -5.46 10.25 6.24
C GLY A 34 -4.30 9.60 5.50
N GLY A 35 -4.42 9.53 4.18
CA GLY A 35 -3.36 9.08 3.29
C GLY A 35 -3.48 9.75 1.93
N ARG A 36 -2.81 9.21 0.92
CA ARG A 36 -2.96 9.67 -0.46
C ARG A 36 -4.40 9.49 -0.97
N TRP A 37 -5.04 8.39 -0.56
CA TRP A 37 -6.30 7.90 -1.09
C TRP A 37 -7.45 7.86 -0.06
N ASN A 38 -7.27 8.44 1.13
CA ASN A 38 -8.36 8.54 2.10
C ASN A 38 -8.24 9.81 2.94
N ILE A 39 -9.39 10.34 3.34
CA ILE A 39 -9.47 11.40 4.35
C ILE A 39 -9.25 10.81 5.77
N PRO A 40 -8.82 11.63 6.74
CA PRO A 40 -8.81 11.21 8.16
C PRO A 40 -10.20 10.74 8.61
N GLY A 41 -10.24 9.77 9.51
CA GLY A 41 -11.49 9.21 10.09
C GLY A 41 -11.76 7.75 9.72
N ARG A 42 -11.33 7.29 8.54
CA ARG A 42 -11.49 5.90 8.08
C ARG A 42 -10.22 5.08 8.32
N ARG A 43 -10.38 3.83 8.80
CA ARG A 43 -9.28 2.86 8.91
C ARG A 43 -9.03 2.22 7.55
N VAL A 44 -7.89 2.54 6.96
CA VAL A 44 -7.48 2.00 5.65
C VAL A 44 -6.09 1.38 5.78
N VAL A 45 -5.97 0.12 5.38
CA VAL A 45 -4.67 -0.54 5.22
C VAL A 45 -4.18 -0.31 3.80
N TYR A 46 -2.96 0.20 3.66
CA TYR A 46 -2.28 0.40 2.38
C TYR A 46 -1.33 -0.76 2.14
N ALA A 47 -1.41 -1.34 0.95
CA ALA A 47 -0.53 -2.42 0.49
C ALA A 47 -0.26 -2.26 -1.02
N SER A 48 0.61 -3.09 -1.55
CA SER A 48 0.93 -3.20 -2.97
C SER A 48 0.77 -4.63 -3.46
N VAL A 49 0.62 -4.81 -4.76
CA VAL A 49 0.47 -6.14 -5.40
C VAL A 49 1.78 -6.90 -5.61
N ASP A 50 2.89 -6.36 -5.10
CA ASP A 50 4.19 -7.01 -5.09
C ASP A 50 5.07 -6.35 -4.01
N PRO A 51 6.06 -7.08 -3.45
CA PRO A 51 6.90 -6.56 -2.39
C PRO A 51 7.81 -5.41 -2.85
N SER A 52 8.27 -5.41 -4.10
CA SER A 52 9.12 -4.35 -4.65
C SER A 52 8.41 -2.99 -4.64
N SER A 53 7.14 -2.97 -5.01
CA SER A 53 6.29 -1.77 -4.98
C SER A 53 6.01 -1.31 -3.55
N ALA A 54 5.78 -2.24 -2.62
CA ALA A 54 5.59 -1.89 -1.20
C ALA A 54 6.84 -1.21 -0.61
N ILE A 55 8.03 -1.73 -0.93
CA ILE A 55 9.31 -1.13 -0.52
C ILE A 55 9.46 0.27 -1.12
N LEU A 56 9.20 0.42 -2.43
CA LEU A 56 9.35 1.69 -3.12
C LEU A 56 8.37 2.76 -2.60
N GLU A 57 7.13 2.40 -2.28
CA GLU A 57 6.14 3.33 -1.70
C GLU A 57 6.62 3.89 -0.35
N VAL A 58 7.22 3.05 0.51
CA VAL A 58 7.78 3.53 1.78
C VAL A 58 9.04 4.36 1.55
N ALA A 59 9.94 3.90 0.67
CA ALA A 59 11.16 4.64 0.33
C ALA A 59 10.85 6.01 -0.29
N ALA A 60 9.82 6.13 -1.15
CA ALA A 60 9.40 7.40 -1.73
C ALA A 60 8.87 8.39 -0.67
N ASN A 61 8.33 7.89 0.44
CA ASN A 61 7.81 8.71 1.53
C ASN A 61 8.84 9.00 2.64
N ARG A 62 9.88 8.17 2.80
CA ARG A 62 10.84 8.24 3.92
C ARG A 62 12.32 8.37 3.53
N SER A 63 12.70 7.87 2.35
CA SER A 63 14.05 7.55 1.85
C SER A 63 14.51 6.10 2.07
N PHE A 64 15.46 5.65 1.26
CA PHE A 64 16.17 4.39 1.46
C PHE A 64 17.02 4.41 2.74
N ASP A 65 17.67 5.53 3.07
CA ASP A 65 18.44 5.68 4.32
C ASP A 65 17.59 5.40 5.57
N ALA A 66 16.32 5.81 5.56
CA ALA A 66 15.41 5.54 6.66
C ALA A 66 15.08 4.04 6.79
N LEU A 67 14.99 3.32 5.66
CA LEU A 67 14.73 1.87 5.63
C LEU A 67 15.93 1.05 6.11
N ASP A 68 17.14 1.58 6.00
CA ASP A 68 18.37 0.94 6.48
C ASP A 68 18.60 1.17 8.00
N ARG A 69 18.24 2.35 8.50
CA ARG A 69 18.50 2.76 9.90
C ARG A 69 17.47 2.29 10.92
N GLU A 70 16.22 2.11 10.50
CA GLU A 70 15.13 1.71 11.40
C GLU A 70 14.67 0.27 11.10
N PRO A 71 14.20 -0.50 12.09
CA PRO A 71 13.69 -1.84 11.84
C PRO A 71 12.31 -1.78 11.15
N TYR A 72 12.20 -2.48 10.03
CA TYR A 72 10.95 -2.69 9.30
C TYR A 72 10.59 -4.18 9.23
N VAL A 73 9.32 -4.45 8.99
CA VAL A 73 8.79 -5.79 8.70
C VAL A 73 8.01 -5.78 7.40
N LEU A 74 8.26 -6.77 6.56
CA LEU A 74 7.49 -7.01 5.34
C LEU A 74 6.38 -8.01 5.67
N THR A 75 5.14 -7.62 5.45
CA THR A 75 3.98 -8.46 5.67
C THR A 75 3.37 -8.86 4.34
N CYS A 76 3.20 -10.16 4.11
CA CYS A 76 2.41 -10.72 3.02
C CYS A 76 1.06 -11.19 3.58
N PHE A 77 -0.02 -10.85 2.89
CA PHE A 77 -1.36 -11.30 3.24
C PHE A 77 -2.14 -11.72 2.00
N GLU A 78 -3.09 -12.63 2.20
CA GLU A 78 -3.97 -13.16 1.16
C GLU A 78 -5.34 -12.50 1.28
N VAL A 79 -5.89 -12.03 0.16
CA VAL A 79 -7.30 -11.67 0.00
C VAL A 79 -8.09 -12.94 -0.30
N ILE A 80 -8.90 -13.37 0.67
CA ILE A 80 -9.62 -14.65 0.65
C ILE A 80 -10.81 -14.59 -0.32
N ASN A 81 -11.42 -13.41 -0.47
CA ASN A 81 -12.58 -13.19 -1.36
C ASN A 81 -12.25 -12.14 -2.41
N ASN A 82 -11.59 -12.58 -3.49
CA ASN A 82 -11.15 -11.71 -4.59
C ASN A 82 -12.31 -11.09 -5.41
N ALA A 83 -13.52 -11.66 -5.36
CA ALA A 83 -14.69 -11.17 -6.09
C ALA A 83 -15.13 -9.75 -5.66
N LYS A 84 -14.59 -9.25 -4.53
CA LYS A 84 -14.93 -7.93 -3.97
C LYS A 84 -13.86 -6.86 -4.18
N VAL A 85 -12.87 -7.14 -5.02
CA VAL A 85 -11.83 -6.16 -5.39
C VAL A 85 -12.34 -5.24 -6.49
N LYS A 86 -12.60 -3.97 -6.16
CA LYS A 86 -12.85 -2.93 -7.17
C LYS A 86 -11.52 -2.52 -7.80
N ILE A 87 -11.35 -2.82 -9.08
CA ILE A 87 -10.21 -2.37 -9.86
C ILE A 87 -10.53 -0.99 -10.47
N VAL A 88 -9.64 -0.02 -10.26
CA VAL A 88 -9.71 1.33 -10.83
C VAL A 88 -8.69 1.44 -11.96
N GLN A 89 -9.13 1.36 -13.21
CA GLN A 89 -8.28 1.57 -14.36
C GLN A 89 -7.74 3.01 -14.39
N PRO A 90 -6.54 3.26 -14.96
CA PRO A 90 -5.99 4.61 -15.07
C PRO A 90 -6.96 5.62 -15.71
N GLU A 91 -7.75 5.17 -16.68
CA GLU A 91 -8.73 5.98 -17.40
C GLU A 91 -9.98 6.30 -16.57
N GLU A 92 -10.26 5.52 -15.51
CA GLU A 92 -11.35 5.79 -14.56
C GLU A 92 -10.97 6.90 -13.55
N VAL A 93 -9.70 7.30 -13.49
CA VAL A 93 -9.23 8.35 -12.58
C VAL A 93 -9.55 9.73 -13.18
N PRO A 94 -10.43 10.54 -12.56
CA PRO A 94 -10.89 11.82 -13.14
C PRO A 94 -9.78 12.81 -13.46
N ASN A 95 -8.70 12.77 -12.68
CA ASN A 95 -7.53 13.60 -12.91
C ASN A 95 -6.27 12.70 -12.97
N PRO A 96 -5.66 12.52 -14.15
CA PRO A 96 -4.52 11.63 -14.32
C PRO A 96 -3.27 12.08 -13.52
N TYR A 97 -3.19 13.35 -13.11
CA TYR A 97 -2.10 13.83 -12.24
C TYR A 97 -2.15 13.20 -10.84
N TRP A 98 -3.27 12.64 -10.41
CA TRP A 98 -3.37 11.89 -9.14
C TRP A 98 -2.49 10.63 -9.13
N LEU A 99 -2.14 10.11 -10.32
CA LEU A 99 -1.25 8.97 -10.54
C LEU A 99 0.22 9.37 -10.72
N SER A 100 0.56 10.63 -10.44
CA SER A 100 1.94 11.12 -10.49
C SER A 100 2.51 11.35 -9.07
N PRO A 101 3.84 11.34 -8.89
CA PRO A 101 4.50 11.68 -7.62
C PRO A 101 4.27 13.15 -7.23
N ALA A 102 3.08 13.46 -6.74
CA ALA A 102 2.65 14.79 -6.32
C ALA A 102 1.92 14.73 -4.98
N ARG A 103 1.73 15.89 -4.35
CA ARG A 103 0.96 16.01 -3.10
C ARG A 103 -0.50 15.61 -3.35
N PRO A 104 -1.13 14.84 -2.44
CA PRO A 104 -2.53 14.44 -2.62
C PRO A 104 -3.48 15.62 -2.49
N SER A 105 -4.46 15.70 -3.40
CA SER A 105 -5.52 16.71 -3.37
C SER A 105 -6.72 16.25 -2.55
N PRO A 106 -7.58 17.17 -2.04
CA PRO A 106 -8.85 16.80 -1.41
C PRO A 106 -9.75 15.95 -2.31
N ASN A 107 -9.88 16.32 -3.60
CA ASN A 107 -10.72 15.59 -4.55
C ASN A 107 -10.22 14.16 -4.82
N GLN A 108 -8.90 13.95 -4.84
CA GLN A 108 -8.29 12.62 -4.92
C GLN A 108 -8.71 11.74 -3.75
N ARG A 109 -8.67 12.30 -2.54
CA ARG A 109 -9.06 11.56 -1.32
C ARG A 109 -10.54 11.26 -1.29
N LEU A 110 -11.40 12.20 -1.69
CA LEU A 110 -12.85 11.99 -1.76
C LEU A 110 -13.22 10.91 -2.78
N PHE A 111 -12.57 10.91 -3.94
CA PHE A 111 -12.76 9.87 -4.96
C PHE A 111 -12.52 8.47 -4.41
N ALA A 112 -11.36 8.24 -3.79
CA ALA A 112 -11.03 6.93 -3.27
C ALA A 112 -11.76 6.59 -1.95
N ASP A 113 -12.11 7.58 -1.11
CA ASP A 113 -12.91 7.34 0.09
C ASP A 113 -14.33 6.87 -0.26
N ALA A 114 -14.94 7.42 -1.33
CA ALA A 114 -16.22 6.94 -1.85
C ALA A 114 -16.15 5.46 -2.27
N LEU A 115 -15.09 5.07 -2.99
CA LEU A 115 -14.87 3.66 -3.36
C LEU A 115 -14.69 2.77 -2.12
N LEU A 116 -13.96 3.25 -1.11
CA LEU A 116 -13.71 2.52 0.15
C LEU A 116 -14.94 2.44 1.07
N ALA A 117 -15.98 3.23 0.82
CA ALA A 117 -17.27 3.15 1.49
C ALA A 117 -18.15 2.02 0.94
N GLU A 118 -17.90 1.58 -0.31
CA GLU A 118 -18.71 0.57 -0.99
C GLU A 118 -17.96 -0.77 -1.18
N HIS A 119 -16.62 -0.72 -1.25
CA HIS A 119 -15.79 -1.88 -1.55
C HIS A 119 -14.78 -2.18 -0.43
N PRO A 120 -14.66 -3.45 0.01
CA PRO A 120 -13.66 -3.83 1.02
C PRO A 120 -12.23 -3.69 0.51
N PHE A 121 -12.04 -3.87 -0.80
CA PHE A 121 -10.75 -3.85 -1.47
C PHE A 121 -10.84 -2.95 -2.69
N VAL A 122 -9.96 -1.96 -2.79
CA VAL A 122 -9.84 -1.09 -3.96
C VAL A 122 -8.42 -1.19 -4.49
N LEU A 123 -8.28 -1.70 -5.70
CA LEU A 123 -7.02 -1.78 -6.41
C LEU A 123 -6.86 -0.54 -7.29
N ILE A 124 -5.79 0.22 -7.07
CA ILE A 124 -5.56 1.52 -7.73
C ILE A 124 -4.12 1.61 -8.25
N PRO A 125 -3.84 2.29 -9.39
CA PRO A 125 -2.49 2.38 -9.91
C PRO A 125 -1.55 3.10 -8.93
N SER A 126 -0.32 2.61 -8.80
CA SER A 126 0.69 3.23 -7.93
C SER A 126 1.15 4.56 -8.53
N ALA A 127 1.23 5.58 -7.68
CA ALA A 127 1.80 6.87 -8.06
C ALA A 127 3.33 6.83 -8.12
N ALA A 128 3.97 5.91 -7.37
CA ALA A 128 5.41 5.69 -7.40
C ALA A 128 5.84 4.96 -8.67
N THR A 129 5.05 3.99 -9.14
CA THR A 129 5.29 3.25 -10.40
C THR A 129 4.00 3.08 -11.19
N ARG A 130 3.90 3.76 -12.33
CA ARG A 130 2.68 3.76 -13.17
C ARG A 130 2.28 2.38 -13.73
N HIS A 131 3.17 1.40 -13.67
CA HIS A 131 2.93 0.02 -14.11
C HIS A 131 2.72 -0.96 -12.96
N SER A 132 2.62 -0.47 -11.72
CA SER A 132 2.23 -1.27 -10.56
C SER A 132 0.94 -0.75 -9.91
N TRP A 133 0.45 -1.50 -8.93
CA TRP A 133 -0.83 -1.31 -8.30
C TRP A 133 -0.71 -1.37 -6.78
N ASN A 134 -1.46 -0.49 -6.12
CA ASN A 134 -1.66 -0.50 -4.69
C ASN A 134 -3.04 -1.06 -4.37
N LEU A 135 -3.11 -1.80 -3.27
CA LEU A 135 -4.34 -2.30 -2.69
C LEU A 135 -4.67 -1.45 -1.47
N LEU A 136 -5.83 -0.82 -1.50
CA LEU A 136 -6.45 -0.16 -0.36
C LEU A 136 -7.45 -1.12 0.25
N VAL A 137 -7.33 -1.35 1.56
CA VAL A 137 -8.21 -2.25 2.30
C VAL A 137 -9.03 -1.44 3.29
N SER A 138 -10.34 -1.43 3.13
CA SER A 138 -11.27 -0.83 4.08
C SER A 138 -11.41 -1.76 5.28
N CYS A 139 -10.80 -1.44 6.41
CA CYS A 139 -10.80 -2.33 7.59
C CYS A 139 -12.20 -2.64 8.12
N GLU A 140 -13.17 -1.75 7.88
CA GLU A 140 -14.56 -1.92 8.26
C GLU A 140 -15.27 -2.97 7.39
N LEU A 141 -15.09 -2.89 6.08
CA LEU A 141 -15.77 -3.78 5.14
C LEU A 141 -15.01 -5.09 4.90
N ALA A 142 -13.70 -5.13 5.14
CA ALA A 142 -12.82 -6.25 4.83
C ALA A 142 -12.56 -7.18 6.03
N GLU A 143 -13.21 -6.97 7.16
CA GLU A 143 -13.06 -7.83 8.34
C GLU A 143 -13.29 -9.32 7.98
N GLY A 144 -12.34 -10.17 8.36
CA GLY A 144 -12.36 -11.61 8.05
C GLY A 144 -12.15 -12.00 6.57
N GLN A 145 -11.88 -11.04 5.68
CA GLN A 145 -11.75 -11.28 4.23
C GLN A 145 -10.31 -11.26 3.72
N PHE A 146 -9.35 -11.04 4.62
CA PHE A 146 -7.93 -11.18 4.34
C PHE A 146 -7.23 -11.73 5.58
N LYS A 147 -6.13 -12.44 5.38
CA LYS A 147 -5.34 -13.06 6.46
C LYS A 147 -3.85 -12.91 6.20
N MET A 148 -3.07 -12.73 7.26
CA MET A 148 -1.61 -12.76 7.15
C MET A 148 -1.16 -14.14 6.67
N VAL A 149 -0.23 -14.15 5.72
CA VAL A 149 0.43 -15.35 5.20
C VAL A 149 1.83 -15.45 5.79
N SER A 150 2.57 -14.35 5.78
CA SER A 150 3.90 -14.26 6.39
C SER A 150 4.18 -12.84 6.88
N GLN A 151 5.06 -12.74 7.87
CA GLN A 151 5.67 -11.50 8.29
C GLN A 151 7.13 -11.77 8.63
N GLU A 152 8.03 -11.04 8.00
CA GLU A 152 9.47 -11.21 8.19
C GLU A 152 10.15 -9.86 8.41
N ARG A 153 11.30 -9.90 9.10
CA ARG A 153 12.12 -8.71 9.28
C ARG A 153 12.68 -8.29 7.92
N PHE A 154 12.47 -7.03 7.56
CA PHE A 154 12.98 -6.47 6.33
C PHE A 154 14.39 -5.93 6.56
N GLY A 155 15.31 -6.30 5.67
CA GLY A 155 16.64 -5.70 5.54
C GLY A 155 16.77 -5.09 4.16
N LEU A 156 17.17 -3.81 4.09
CA LEU A 156 17.44 -3.16 2.81
C LEU A 156 18.74 -3.69 2.20
N ASP A 157 18.76 -3.90 0.89
CA ASP A 157 20.01 -4.09 0.15
C ASP A 157 20.86 -2.81 0.23
N THR A 158 22.00 -2.88 0.90
CA THR A 158 22.86 -1.72 1.18
C THR A 158 23.40 -1.04 -0.09
N ARG A 159 23.35 -1.71 -1.25
CA ARG A 159 23.69 -1.09 -2.55
C ARG A 159 22.71 -0.01 -2.98
N LEU A 160 21.53 0.08 -2.35
CA LEU A 160 20.54 1.13 -2.57
C LEU A 160 20.84 2.40 -1.76
N ILE A 161 21.81 2.35 -0.85
CA ILE A 161 22.29 3.49 -0.09
C ILE A 161 23.43 4.16 -0.85
N ARG A 162 23.43 5.50 -0.90
CA ARG A 162 24.55 6.25 -1.45
C ARG A 162 25.72 6.20 -0.48
N GLU A 163 26.91 5.90 -0.98
CA GLU A 163 28.14 6.08 -0.20
C GLU A 163 28.27 7.55 0.21
N MET A 164 28.50 7.80 1.49
CA MET A 164 28.85 9.13 1.96
C MET A 164 30.25 9.46 1.46
N THR A 165 30.36 10.24 0.40
CA THR A 165 31.63 10.86 0.02
C THR A 165 31.97 11.89 1.10
N LEU A 166 32.95 11.58 1.94
CA LEU A 166 33.55 12.57 2.83
C LEU A 166 34.21 13.63 1.94
N VAL A 167 33.64 14.84 1.92
CA VAL A 167 34.27 16.05 1.35
C VAL A 167 34.83 16.86 2.51
#